data_AF-A0A0F8YG01-F1
#
_entry.id   AF-A0A0F8YG01-F1
#
_cell.length_a   1.000
_cell.length_b   1.000
_cell.length_c   1.000
_cell.angle_alpha   90.00
_cell.angle_beta   90.00
_cell.angle_gamma   90.00
#
_symmetry.space_group_name_H-M   'P 1'
#
loop_
_entity.id
_entity.type
_entity.pdbx_description
1 polymer ?
#
loop_
_entity_poly.entity_id
_entity_poly.type
_entity_poly.pdbx_seq_one_letter_code
_entity_poly.pdbx_strand_id
1 'polypeptide(L)'
;MKELLLAAMMIASRLSGLPPATEVPTVHFLPQEQMCVAVDMCDQEGAKVIAHYDMERRILTLPVGWSSGDPQDMSSLVHEMVHHLQAEKW
;
A
#
# COMPACT_ATOMS: atom_id res chain seq x y z
N MET A 1 2.22 0.09 13.44
CA MET A 1 1.86 0.06 11.99
C MET A 1 1.04 1.30 11.65
N LYS A 2 -0.06 1.54 12.37
CA LYS A 2 -0.91 2.75 12.21
C LYS A 2 -0.12 4.05 12.23
N GLU A 3 0.83 4.20 13.15
CA GLU A 3 1.69 5.38 13.29
C GLU A 3 2.56 5.59 12.05
N LEU A 4 3.08 4.51 11.48
CA LEU A 4 3.90 4.55 10.27
C LEU A 4 3.07 4.95 9.05
N LEU A 5 1.85 4.41 8.91
CA LEU A 5 0.92 4.81 7.85
C LEU A 5 0.57 6.30 7.96
N LEU A 6 0.22 6.77 9.17
CA LEU A 6 -0.06 8.18 9.42
C LEU A 6 1.15 9.06 9.06
N ALA A 7 2.34 8.70 9.51
CA ALA A 7 3.55 9.46 9.19
C ALA A 7 3.82 9.50 7.68
N ALA A 8 3.72 8.34 7.00
CA ALA A 8 3.90 8.24 5.55
C ALA A 8 2.86 9.09 4.79
N MET A 9 1.59 9.03 5.17
CA MET A 9 0.51 9.80 4.55
C MET A 9 0.66 11.31 4.79
N MET A 10 1.04 11.73 6.00
CA MET A 10 1.29 13.15 6.29
C MET A 10 2.42 13.70 5.43
N ILE A 11 3.53 12.96 5.31
CA ILE A 11 4.67 13.36 4.48
C ILE A 11 4.26 13.37 3.01
N ALA A 12 3.61 12.31 2.52
CA ALA A 12 3.16 12.20 1.14
C ALA A 12 2.20 13.33 0.77
N SER A 13 1.18 13.61 1.59
CA SER A 13 0.25 14.73 1.41
C SER A 13 1.00 16.07 1.38
N ARG A 14 1.90 16.32 2.34
CA ARG A 14 2.66 17.58 2.41
C ARG A 14 3.52 17.83 1.18
N LEU A 15 4.14 16.79 0.63
CA LEU A 15 5.05 16.87 -0.51
C LEU A 15 4.33 16.87 -1.87
N SER A 16 3.17 16.23 -1.98
CA SER A 16 2.43 16.09 -3.24
C SER A 16 1.29 17.10 -3.42
N GLY A 17 0.82 17.74 -2.33
CA GLY A 17 -0.38 18.57 -2.36
C GLY A 17 -1.70 17.79 -2.45
N LEU A 18 -1.66 16.47 -2.23
CA LEU A 18 -2.86 15.65 -2.02
C LEU A 18 -3.51 16.02 -0.68
N PRO A 19 -4.85 15.91 -0.55
CA PRO A 19 -5.52 16.18 0.72
C PRO A 19 -4.96 15.27 1.81
N PRO A 20 -4.93 15.73 3.08
CA PRO A 20 -4.54 14.85 4.18
C PRO A 20 -5.57 13.71 4.30
N ALA A 21 -5.08 12.49 4.52
CA ALA A 21 -5.95 11.36 4.80
C ALA A 21 -6.74 11.63 6.09
N THR A 22 -8.05 11.39 6.04
CA THR A 22 -8.95 11.45 7.20
C THR A 22 -8.96 10.12 7.97
N GLU A 23 -8.60 9.03 7.28
CA GLU A 23 -8.60 7.67 7.80
C GLU A 23 -7.30 6.94 7.44
N VAL A 24 -7.01 5.84 8.12
CA VAL A 24 -5.92 4.93 7.75
C VAL A 24 -6.51 3.72 7.01
N PRO A 25 -5.86 3.21 5.96
CA PRO A 25 -6.36 2.01 5.30
C PRO A 25 -6.24 0.78 6.21
N THR A 26 -7.14 -0.18 6.01
CA THR A 26 -7.03 -1.49 6.66
C THR A 26 -5.87 -2.25 6.01
N VAL A 27 -5.01 -2.89 6.82
CA VAL A 27 -3.84 -3.60 6.32
C VAL A 27 -4.02 -5.10 6.46
N HIS A 28 -3.86 -5.84 5.35
CA HIS A 28 -3.80 -7.30 5.33
C HIS A 28 -2.42 -7.76 4.89
N PHE A 29 -1.87 -8.75 5.60
CA PHE A 29 -0.64 -9.43 5.22
C PHE A 29 -0.99 -10.77 4.57
N LEU A 30 -0.63 -10.95 3.30
CA LEU A 30 -0.96 -12.14 2.54
C LEU A 30 0.30 -12.85 2.01
N PRO A 31 0.30 -14.19 1.91
CA PRO A 31 1.30 -14.91 1.13
C PRO A 31 1.28 -14.46 -0.33
N GLN A 32 2.42 -14.55 -1.03
CA GLN A 32 2.54 -14.11 -2.44
C GLN A 32 1.50 -14.74 -3.36
N GLU A 33 1.23 -16.04 -3.20
CA GLU A 33 0.21 -16.75 -3.98
C GLU A 33 -1.17 -16.08 -3.87
N GLN A 34 -1.55 -15.62 -2.67
CA GLN A 34 -2.83 -14.94 -2.46
C GLN A 34 -2.81 -13.49 -2.95
N MET A 35 -1.66 -12.81 -2.86
CA MET A 35 -1.52 -11.46 -3.41
C MET A 35 -1.66 -11.47 -4.93
N CYS A 36 -1.00 -12.40 -5.62
CA CYS A 36 -1.11 -12.54 -7.07
C CYS A 36 -2.54 -12.81 -7.52
N VAL A 37 -3.33 -13.57 -6.74
CA VAL A 37 -4.76 -13.78 -7.01
C VAL A 37 -5.55 -12.49 -6.83
N ALA A 38 -5.24 -11.70 -5.79
CA ALA A 38 -5.93 -10.44 -5.50
C ALA A 38 -5.76 -9.39 -6.61
N VAL A 39 -4.63 -9.42 -7.33
CA VAL A 39 -4.31 -8.44 -8.40
C VAL A 39 -4.34 -9.05 -9.81
N ASP A 40 -4.80 -10.29 -9.96
CA ASP A 40 -4.87 -11.01 -11.25
C ASP A 40 -3.51 -11.10 -11.99
N MET A 41 -2.42 -11.35 -11.25
CA MET A 41 -1.05 -11.43 -11.78
C MET A 41 -0.41 -12.82 -11.65
N CYS A 42 -1.18 -13.86 -11.29
CA CYS A 42 -0.63 -15.21 -11.04
C CYS A 42 0.08 -15.84 -12.25
N ASP A 43 -0.37 -15.52 -13.46
CA ASP A 43 0.13 -16.14 -14.69
C ASP A 43 1.38 -15.45 -15.26
N GLN A 44 1.86 -14.38 -14.61
CA GLN A 44 3.04 -13.66 -15.06
C GLN A 44 4.31 -14.26 -14.45
N GLU A 45 5.05 -15.01 -15.28
CA GLU A 45 6.29 -15.66 -14.87
C GLU A 45 7.31 -14.63 -14.36
N GLY A 46 7.71 -14.76 -13.10
CA GLY A 46 8.64 -13.84 -12.43
C GLY A 46 8.02 -12.56 -11.85
N ALA A 47 6.73 -12.33 -12.01
CA ALA A 47 6.05 -11.22 -11.35
C ALA A 47 5.89 -11.50 -9.86
N LYS A 48 6.29 -10.54 -9.02
CA LYS A 48 6.09 -10.55 -7.57
C LYS A 48 5.31 -9.31 -7.17
N VAL A 49 4.21 -9.49 -6.46
CA VAL A 49 3.41 -8.36 -5.97
C VAL A 49 4.07 -7.84 -4.69
N ILE A 50 4.61 -6.62 -4.75
CA ILE A 50 5.38 -6.04 -3.65
C ILE A 50 4.45 -5.39 -2.62
N ALA A 51 3.40 -4.72 -3.08
CA ALA A 51 2.30 -4.19 -2.29
C ALA A 51 1.12 -3.92 -3.24
N HIS A 52 -0.09 -3.77 -2.69
CA HIS A 52 -1.25 -3.37 -3.48
C HIS A 52 -2.29 -2.65 -2.61
N TYR A 53 -2.76 -1.49 -3.05
CA TYR A 53 -3.91 -0.82 -2.49
C TYR A 53 -5.17 -1.03 -3.35
N ASP A 54 -6.17 -1.68 -2.77
CA ASP A 54 -7.52 -1.79 -3.31
C ASP A 54 -8.29 -0.52 -2.97
N MET A 55 -8.53 0.32 -3.98
CA MET A 55 -9.23 1.60 -3.82
C MET A 55 -10.71 1.43 -3.46
N GLU A 56 -11.38 0.41 -3.98
CA GLU A 56 -12.81 0.19 -3.77
C GLU A 56 -13.08 -0.27 -2.33
N ARG A 57 -12.25 -1.19 -1.84
CA ARG A 57 -12.39 -1.75 -0.49
C ARG A 57 -11.59 -1.01 0.58
N ARG A 58 -10.72 -0.09 0.17
CA ARG A 58 -9.78 0.68 1.02
C ARG A 58 -8.88 -0.25 1.85
N ILE A 59 -8.39 -1.31 1.21
CA ILE A 59 -7.52 -2.33 1.82
C ILE A 59 -6.12 -2.20 1.22
N LEU A 60 -5.14 -1.99 2.09
CA LEU A 60 -3.72 -2.17 1.76
C LEU A 60 -3.33 -3.63 1.99
N THR A 61 -2.84 -4.28 0.94
CA THR A 61 -2.28 -5.64 1.02
C THR A 61 -0.75 -5.57 0.94
N LEU A 62 -0.10 -6.18 1.92
CA LEU A 62 1.36 -6.32 2.00
C LEU A 62 1.75 -7.79 2.05
N PRO A 63 2.96 -8.17 1.62
CA PRO A 63 3.41 -9.55 1.70
C PRO A 63 3.68 -9.98 3.13
N VAL A 64 3.42 -11.24 3.43
CA VAL A 64 3.97 -11.88 4.64
C VAL A 64 5.49 -11.75 4.62
N GLY A 65 6.05 -11.22 5.71
CA GLY A 65 7.48 -10.92 5.82
C GLY A 65 7.85 -9.48 5.48
N TRP A 66 6.88 -8.62 5.13
CA TRP A 66 7.11 -7.18 4.95
C TRP A 66 7.79 -6.56 6.17
N SER A 67 8.77 -5.69 5.94
CA SER A 67 9.59 -5.07 6.97
C SER A 67 9.78 -3.58 6.74
N SER A 68 9.54 -2.78 7.77
CA SER A 68 9.85 -1.34 7.73
C SER A 68 11.36 -1.03 7.68
N GLY A 69 12.21 -2.05 7.87
CA GLY A 69 13.65 -1.93 7.75
C GLY A 69 14.17 -2.19 6.33
N ASP A 70 13.34 -2.76 5.45
CA ASP A 70 13.70 -2.98 4.05
C ASP A 70 13.28 -1.74 3.20
N PRO A 71 14.21 -1.08 2.50
CA PRO A 71 13.89 0.07 1.66
C PRO A 71 12.88 -0.21 0.55
N GLN A 72 12.84 -1.41 -0.03
CA GLN A 72 11.88 -1.78 -1.06
C GLN A 72 10.45 -1.85 -0.48
N ASP A 73 10.32 -2.48 0.69
CA ASP A 73 9.07 -2.59 1.43
C ASP A 73 8.56 -1.22 1.88
N MET A 74 9.44 -0.35 2.35
CA MET A 74 9.08 1.02 2.71
C MET A 74 8.70 1.87 1.50
N SER A 75 9.42 1.75 0.38
CA SER A 75 9.10 2.50 -0.84
C SER A 75 7.73 2.11 -1.40
N SER A 76 7.43 0.81 -1.42
CA SER A 76 6.12 0.31 -1.88
C SER A 76 5.00 0.74 -0.93
N LEU A 77 5.22 0.71 0.39
CA LEU A 77 4.24 1.24 1.35
C LEU A 77 3.90 2.70 1.06
N VAL A 78 4.92 3.55 0.88
CA VAL A 78 4.70 4.98 0.59
C VAL A 78 3.97 5.16 -0.75
N HIS A 79 4.31 4.36 -1.77
CA HIS A 79 3.62 4.36 -3.06
C HIS A 79 2.11 4.06 -2.89
N GLU A 80 1.76 3.01 -2.15
CA GLU A 80 0.37 2.67 -1.89
C GLU A 80 -0.36 3.72 -1.03
N MET A 81 0.34 4.38 -0.10
CA MET A 81 -0.24 5.51 0.65
C MET A 81 -0.55 6.70 -0.25
N VAL A 82 0.22 6.93 -1.31
CA VAL A 82 -0.12 7.94 -2.32
C VAL A 82 -1.41 7.55 -3.05
N HIS A 83 -1.58 6.28 -3.41
CA HIS A 83 -2.84 5.80 -4.01
C HIS A 83 -4.05 5.95 -3.07
N HIS A 84 -3.88 5.67 -1.78
CA HIS A 84 -4.90 5.94 -0.78
C HIS A 84 -5.32 7.42 -0.74
N LEU A 85 -4.36 8.34 -0.73
CA LEU A 85 -4.62 9.78 -0.73
C LEU A 85 -5.23 10.28 -2.06
N GLN A 86 -4.91 9.64 -3.19
CA GLN A 86 -5.51 9.96 -4.48
C GLN A 86 -7.00 9.57 -4.52
N ALA A 87 -7.37 8.48 -3.86
CA ALA A 87 -8.76 8.04 -3.77
C ALA A 87 -9.65 9.04 -3.00
N GLU A 88 -9.09 9.88 -2.12
CA GLU A 88 -9.84 10.95 -1.42
C GLU A 88 -10.27 12.11 -2.33
N LYS A 89 -9.68 12.24 -3.52
CA LYS A 89 -10.00 13.32 -4.46
C LYS A 89 -11.21 13.03 -5.37
N TRP A 90 -11.75 11.82 -5.32
CA TRP A 90 -12.85 11.33 -6.18
C TRP A 90 -13.80 10.43 -5.38
#